data_AF-A0AAV1STX2-F1
#
_entry.id   AF-A0AAV1STX2-F1
#
_cell.length_a   1.000
_cell.length_b   1.000
_cell.length_c   1.000
_cell.angle_alpha   90.00
_cell.angle_beta   90.00
_cell.angle_gamma   90.00
#
_symmetry.space_group_name_H-M   'P 1'
#
loop_
_entity.id
_entity.type
_entity.pdbx_description
1 polymer ?
#
loop_
_entity_poly.entity_id
_entity_poly.type
_entity_poly.pdbx_seq_one_letter_code
_entity_poly.pdbx_strand_id
1 'polypeptide(L)'
;MSPSKKLEADDNLALPAGAVTNVPPTYIDPISNAQTFSGLEILEGCCPIIDLEALHGPRRADIIGQLGHACQHYGFFLVKNHGIQETMINDMIGTTREFFNLPEEEKMKSFTPDPSSGIRHDTPFQDKTNVFVSRESLKFPSYPLEDYVNLWPSNPASFR
;
A
#
# COMPACT_ATOMS: atom_id res chain seq x y z
N MET A 1 22.93 -10.89 19.07
CA MET A 1 22.07 -10.47 17.95
C MET A 1 22.66 -11.08 16.70
N SER A 2 22.01 -12.11 16.15
CA SER A 2 22.50 -12.81 14.96
C SER A 2 22.26 -11.92 13.74
N PRO A 3 23.25 -11.68 12.87
CA PRO A 3 23.06 -10.88 11.67
C PRO A 3 22.06 -11.60 10.76
N SER A 4 21.05 -10.86 10.30
CA SER A 4 20.16 -11.31 9.24
C SER A 4 21.01 -11.73 8.05
N LYS A 5 21.00 -13.03 7.73
CA LYS A 5 21.62 -13.54 6.51
C LYS A 5 20.98 -12.79 5.35
N LYS A 6 21.80 -12.18 4.50
CA LYS A 6 21.44 -11.94 3.10
C LYS A 6 20.88 -13.26 2.58
N LEU A 7 19.59 -13.29 2.26
CA LEU A 7 19.19 -14.12 1.14
C LEU A 7 19.67 -13.33 -0.08
N GLU A 8 20.65 -13.90 -0.78
CA GLU A 8 20.88 -13.54 -2.16
C GLU A 8 19.54 -13.61 -2.89
N ALA A 9 19.34 -12.72 -3.86
CA ALA A 9 18.19 -12.76 -4.74
C ALA A 9 18.21 -14.13 -5.46
N ASP A 10 17.59 -15.13 -4.85
CA ASP A 10 17.10 -16.27 -5.58
C ASP A 10 16.08 -15.66 -6.55
N ASP A 11 16.33 -15.80 -7.84
CA ASP A 11 15.41 -15.52 -8.95
C ASP A 11 14.04 -16.25 -8.81
N ASN A 12 13.81 -16.97 -7.69
CA ASN A 12 12.60 -17.65 -7.28
C ASN A 12 11.75 -16.88 -6.23
N LEU A 13 12.16 -15.68 -5.80
CA LEU A 13 11.46 -14.88 -4.78
C LEU A 13 10.32 -14.01 -5.32
N ALA A 14 10.35 -13.69 -6.62
CA ALA A 14 9.23 -13.10 -7.31
C ALA A 14 8.36 -14.22 -7.89
N LEU A 15 7.03 -14.08 -7.86
CA LEU A 15 6.20 -14.89 -8.74
C LEU A 15 6.67 -14.58 -10.18
N PRO A 16 7.00 -15.60 -11.00
CA PRO A 16 7.49 -15.34 -12.35
C PRO A 16 6.45 -14.51 -13.10
N ALA A 17 6.92 -13.55 -13.92
CA ALA A 17 6.08 -12.61 -14.69
C ALA A 17 5.26 -13.28 -15.83
N GLY A 18 4.92 -14.56 -15.68
CA GLY A 18 4.08 -15.35 -16.57
C GLY A 18 2.81 -15.84 -15.87
N ALA A 19 1.89 -16.40 -16.65
CA ALA A 19 0.65 -16.98 -16.13
C ALA A 19 0.95 -18.17 -15.22
N VAL A 20 1.04 -17.91 -13.91
CA VAL A 20 1.09 -18.94 -12.88
C VAL A 20 -0.31 -19.54 -12.76
N THR A 21 -0.50 -20.78 -13.21
CA THR A 21 -1.81 -21.45 -13.14
C THR A 21 -2.19 -21.85 -11.71
N ASN A 22 -1.21 -21.96 -10.80
CA ASN A 22 -1.41 -22.31 -9.38
C ASN A 22 -0.43 -21.55 -8.47
N VAL A 23 -0.93 -20.88 -7.44
CA VAL A 23 -0.10 -20.18 -6.44
C VAL A 23 0.78 -21.20 -5.70
N PRO A 24 2.11 -20.98 -5.58
CA PRO A 24 2.99 -21.93 -4.89
C PRO A 24 2.60 -22.08 -3.41
N PRO A 25 2.73 -23.28 -2.80
CA PRO A 25 2.34 -23.52 -1.41
C PRO A 25 3.01 -22.59 -0.39
N THR A 26 4.19 -22.07 -0.72
CA THR A 26 4.93 -21.12 0.11
C THR A 26 4.25 -19.76 0.26
N TYR A 27 3.33 -19.39 -0.64
CA TYR A 27 2.52 -18.18 -0.57
C TYR A 27 1.11 -18.41 0.00
N ILE A 28 0.79 -19.67 0.33
CA ILE A 28 -0.50 -20.04 0.92
C ILE A 28 -0.33 -19.98 2.44
N ASP A 29 -1.09 -19.10 3.08
CA ASP A 29 -1.14 -19.04 4.53
C ASP A 29 -1.76 -20.34 5.09
N PRO A 30 -1.04 -21.14 5.89
CA PRO A 30 -1.50 -22.42 6.40
C PRO A 30 -2.64 -22.29 7.42
N ILE A 31 -2.85 -21.10 7.99
CA ILE A 31 -3.94 -20.76 8.92
C ILE A 31 -5.08 -20.06 8.20
N SER A 32 -4.91 -19.70 6.92
CA SER A 32 -5.96 -19.09 6.12
C SER A 32 -7.11 -20.08 5.90
N ASN A 33 -8.02 -20.08 6.85
CA ASN A 33 -9.40 -20.55 6.72
C ASN A 33 -10.25 -19.55 5.91
N ALA A 34 -9.59 -18.56 5.25
CA ALA A 34 -10.26 -17.58 4.42
C ALA A 34 -10.93 -18.34 3.28
N GLN A 35 -12.24 -18.55 3.43
CA GLN A 35 -13.10 -18.81 2.29
C GLN A 35 -12.80 -17.69 1.30
N THR A 36 -12.16 -18.04 0.18
CA THR A 36 -12.13 -17.14 -0.96
C THR A 36 -13.60 -16.97 -1.32
N PHE A 37 -14.20 -15.83 -0.94
CA PHE A 37 -15.59 -15.56 -1.25
C PHE A 37 -15.68 -15.34 -2.77
N SER A 38 -15.76 -16.45 -3.51
CA SER A 38 -16.07 -16.47 -4.94
C SER A 38 -17.54 -16.08 -5.07
N GLY A 39 -17.80 -14.77 -5.00
CA GLY A 39 -19.14 -14.20 -4.95
C GLY A 39 -19.32 -13.06 -3.96
N LEU A 40 -18.28 -12.26 -3.68
CA LEU A 40 -18.49 -10.91 -3.15
C LEU A 40 -19.19 -10.07 -4.23
N GLU A 41 -20.50 -10.26 -4.40
CA GLU A 41 -21.34 -9.09 -4.62
C GLU A 41 -20.96 -8.13 -3.50
N ILE A 42 -20.40 -6.97 -3.86
CA ILE A 42 -20.10 -5.92 -2.89
C ILE A 42 -21.39 -5.73 -2.12
N LEU A 43 -21.44 -6.22 -0.88
CA LEU A 43 -22.60 -6.06 -0.02
C LEU A 43 -22.82 -4.56 0.09
N GLU A 44 -23.81 -4.03 -0.64
CA GLU A 44 -24.28 -2.67 -0.47
C GLU A 44 -24.52 -2.46 1.04
N GLY A 45 -23.67 -1.67 1.68
CA GLY A 45 -23.74 -1.39 3.12
C GLY A 45 -22.69 -2.06 4.01
N CYS A 46 -21.71 -2.82 3.49
CA CYS A 46 -20.63 -3.36 4.34
C CYS A 46 -19.60 -2.31 4.79
N CYS A 47 -19.51 -1.18 4.09
CA CYS A 47 -18.60 -0.08 4.40
C CYS A 47 -19.36 1.26 4.44
N PRO A 48 -19.32 2.01 5.55
CA PRO A 48 -19.89 3.35 5.59
C PRO A 48 -19.21 4.28 4.58
N ILE A 49 -19.99 5.07 3.86
CA ILE A 49 -19.49 6.14 2.97
C ILE A 49 -19.79 7.49 3.62
N ILE A 50 -18.76 8.27 3.91
CA ILE A 50 -18.87 9.60 4.51
C ILE A 50 -18.74 10.67 3.44
N ASP A 51 -19.75 11.54 3.36
CA ASP A 51 -19.76 12.70 2.46
C ASP A 51 -19.24 13.95 3.18
N LEU A 52 -18.12 14.51 2.71
CA LEU A 52 -17.49 15.68 3.33
C LEU A 52 -17.89 17.03 2.70
N GLU A 53 -18.78 17.06 1.70
CA GLU A 53 -19.14 18.29 0.97
C GLU A 53 -19.54 19.44 1.89
N ALA A 54 -20.32 19.13 2.94
CA ALA A 54 -20.81 20.13 3.91
C ALA A 54 -20.03 20.14 5.24
N LEU A 55 -18.81 19.60 5.29
CA LEU A 55 -18.00 19.49 6.52
C LEU A 55 -17.69 20.85 7.16
N HIS A 56 -17.59 21.90 6.35
CA HIS A 56 -17.35 23.28 6.77
C HIS A 56 -18.64 24.13 6.83
N GLY A 57 -19.81 23.50 6.66
CA GLY A 57 -21.11 24.14 6.66
C GLY A 57 -21.99 23.79 7.87
N PRO A 58 -23.30 24.11 7.81
CA PRO A 58 -24.25 23.87 8.91
C PRO A 58 -24.37 22.39 9.32
N ARG A 59 -24.07 21.45 8.41
CA ARG A 59 -24.14 19.99 8.65
C ARG A 59 -22.88 19.40 9.29
N ARG A 60 -21.92 20.25 9.70
CA ARG A 60 -20.66 19.79 10.32
C ARG A 60 -20.88 18.82 11.48
N ALA A 61 -21.81 19.12 12.38
CA ALA A 61 -22.09 18.28 13.54
C ALA A 61 -22.56 16.87 13.14
N ASP A 62 -23.44 16.77 12.15
CA ASP A 62 -23.94 15.49 11.64
C ASP A 62 -22.84 14.65 10.99
N ILE A 63 -21.93 15.29 10.23
CA ILE A 63 -20.81 14.61 9.57
C ILE A 63 -19.80 14.11 10.61
N ILE A 64 -19.50 14.91 11.64
CA ILE A 64 -18.65 14.48 12.76
C ILE A 64 -19.29 13.31 13.51
N GLY A 65 -20.61 13.33 13.72
CA GLY A 65 -21.35 12.22 14.32
C GLY A 65 -21.23 10.93 13.49
N GLN A 66 -21.38 11.02 12.17
CA GLN A 66 -21.19 9.89 11.27
C GLN A 66 -19.76 9.34 11.29
N LEU A 67 -18.75 10.22 11.29
CA LEU A 67 -17.35 9.83 11.44
C LEU A 67 -17.10 9.08 12.76
N GLY A 68 -17.60 9.64 13.87
CA GLY A 68 -17.49 9.00 15.19
C GLY A 68 -18.13 7.62 15.23
N HIS A 69 -19.35 7.49 14.69
CA HIS A 69 -20.06 6.21 14.58
C HIS A 69 -19.29 5.20 13.71
N ALA A 70 -18.77 5.62 12.55
CA ALA A 70 -17.98 4.76 11.68
C ALA A 70 -16.70 4.26 12.38
N CYS A 71 -15.96 5.17 13.04
CA CYS A 71 -14.79 4.80 13.83
C CYS A 71 -15.11 3.81 14.97
N GLN A 72 -16.21 4.04 15.70
CA GLN A 72 -16.58 3.24 16.86
C GLN A 72 -17.09 1.84 16.50
N HIS A 73 -17.88 1.71 15.43
CA HIS A 73 -18.58 0.47 15.11
C HIS A 73 -17.96 -0.34 13.96
N TYR A 74 -17.25 0.32 13.05
CA TYR A 74 -16.67 -0.32 11.86
C TYR A 74 -15.14 -0.30 11.89
N GLY A 75 -14.52 0.77 12.39
CA GLY A 75 -13.07 0.96 12.37
C GLY A 75 -12.49 1.33 10.99
N PHE A 76 -13.33 1.40 9.96
CA PHE A 76 -12.99 1.85 8.61
C PHE A 76 -14.22 2.47 7.92
N PHE A 77 -13.98 3.30 6.91
CA PHE A 77 -15.01 3.93 6.09
C PHE A 77 -14.40 4.45 4.78
N LEU A 78 -15.24 4.65 3.76
CA LEU A 78 -14.89 5.38 2.55
C LEU A 78 -15.28 6.85 2.69
N VAL A 79 -14.60 7.71 1.92
CA VAL A 79 -14.85 9.15 1.91
C VAL A 79 -15.11 9.60 0.48
N LYS A 80 -16.10 10.47 0.28
CA LYS A 80 -16.33 11.21 -0.97
C LYS A 80 -16.41 12.71 -0.70
N ASN A 81 -16.28 13.52 -1.75
CA ASN A 81 -16.26 14.98 -1.64
C ASN A 81 -15.18 15.49 -0.66
N HIS A 82 -14.02 14.83 -0.61
CA HIS A 82 -12.90 15.14 0.28
C HIS A 82 -12.10 16.39 -0.14
N GLY A 83 -12.43 17.01 -1.28
CA GLY A 83 -11.80 18.25 -1.76
C GLY A 83 -10.44 18.07 -2.42
N ILE A 84 -9.96 16.84 -2.59
CA ILE A 84 -8.74 16.54 -3.37
C ILE A 84 -9.16 16.41 -4.84
N GLN A 85 -8.46 17.12 -5.73
CA GLN A 85 -8.75 17.09 -7.15
C GLN A 85 -8.50 15.69 -7.73
N GLU A 86 -9.40 15.23 -8.59
CA GLU A 86 -9.29 13.92 -9.24
C GLU A 86 -8.01 13.80 -10.07
N THR A 87 -7.60 14.88 -10.73
CA THR A 87 -6.34 14.96 -11.48
C THR A 87 -5.13 14.66 -10.59
N MET A 88 -5.06 15.23 -9.38
CA MET A 88 -3.97 14.99 -8.42
C MET A 88 -3.91 13.51 -7.99
N ILE A 89 -5.06 12.86 -7.79
CA ILE A 89 -5.12 11.44 -7.45
C ILE A 89 -4.63 10.59 -8.63
N ASN A 90 -5.09 10.92 -9.85
CA ASN A 90 -4.69 10.22 -11.06
C ASN A 90 -3.18 10.36 -11.33
N ASP A 91 -2.62 11.55 -11.14
CA ASP A 91 -1.19 11.81 -11.29
C ASP A 91 -0.37 11.00 -10.26
N MET A 92 -0.78 11.01 -8.98
CA MET A 92 -0.13 10.20 -7.94
C MET A 92 -0.14 8.70 -8.27
N ILE A 93 -1.29 8.17 -8.73
CA ILE A 93 -1.41 6.77 -9.16
C ILE A 93 -0.53 6.49 -10.38
N GLY A 94 -0.50 7.42 -11.35
CA GLY A 94 0.33 7.34 -12.56
C GLY A 94 1.82 7.26 -12.22
N THR A 95 2.33 8.23 -11.45
CA THR A 95 3.70 8.27 -10.94
C THR A 95 4.07 7.00 -10.18
N THR A 96 3.16 6.48 -9.34
CA THR A 96 3.40 5.24 -8.59
C THR A 96 3.56 4.04 -9.54
N ARG A 97 2.72 3.94 -10.58
CA ARG A 97 2.83 2.90 -11.61
C ARG A 97 4.12 3.02 -12.40
N GLU A 98 4.52 4.24 -12.77
CA GLU A 98 5.78 4.50 -13.47
C GLU A 98 6.96 3.99 -12.65
N PHE A 99 7.03 4.31 -11.36
CA PHE A 99 8.10 3.82 -10.48
C PHE A 99 8.18 2.29 -10.43
N PHE A 100 7.06 1.59 -10.18
CA PHE A 100 7.10 0.13 -10.04
C PHE A 100 7.33 -0.62 -11.36
N ASN A 101 7.13 0.05 -12.50
CA ASN A 101 7.47 -0.44 -13.84
C ASN A 101 8.93 -0.18 -14.24
N LEU A 102 9.72 0.55 -13.43
CA LEU A 102 11.14 0.74 -13.69
C LEU A 102 11.91 -0.60 -13.60
N PRO A 103 13.06 -0.70 -14.29
CA PRO A 103 13.98 -1.82 -14.10
C PRO A 103 14.33 -2.03 -12.62
N GLU A 104 14.60 -3.27 -12.24
CA GLU A 104 14.92 -3.62 -10.86
C GLU A 104 16.13 -2.82 -10.35
N GLU A 105 17.15 -2.56 -11.19
CA GLU A 105 18.34 -1.80 -10.77
C GLU A 105 17.98 -0.36 -10.36
N GLU A 106 16.97 0.24 -10.98
CA GLU A 106 16.49 1.58 -10.61
C GLU A 106 15.72 1.55 -9.29
N LYS A 107 14.80 0.58 -9.12
CA LYS A 107 14.02 0.43 -7.87
C LYS A 107 14.91 0.11 -6.67
N MET A 108 15.95 -0.69 -6.88
CA MET A 108 16.92 -1.07 -5.85
C MET A 108 17.79 0.09 -5.34
N LYS A 109 17.81 1.25 -6.00
CA LYS A 109 18.42 2.48 -5.44
C LYS A 109 17.71 2.96 -4.18
N SER A 110 16.43 2.61 -4.01
CA SER A 110 15.65 2.91 -2.81
C SER A 110 15.64 1.75 -1.79
N PHE A 111 16.39 0.67 -2.04
CA PHE A 111 16.53 -0.43 -1.10
C PHE A 111 17.53 -0.08 0.00
N THR A 112 17.20 -0.48 1.23
CA THR A 112 18.12 -0.37 2.37
C THR A 112 17.87 -1.48 3.38
N PRO A 113 18.94 -2.10 3.92
CA PRO A 113 18.82 -3.06 5.00
C PRO A 113 18.59 -2.40 6.37
N ASP A 114 18.73 -1.08 6.48
CA ASP A 114 18.54 -0.34 7.72
C ASP A 114 17.04 -0.12 7.99
N PRO A 115 16.47 -0.73 9.05
CA PRO A 115 15.06 -0.53 9.38
C PRO A 115 14.74 0.90 9.82
N SER A 116 15.75 1.70 10.19
CA SER A 116 15.60 3.10 10.60
C SER A 116 15.71 4.11 9.46
N SER A 117 16.04 3.66 8.24
CA SER A 117 16.07 4.54 7.07
C SER A 117 14.69 5.13 6.79
N GLY A 118 14.67 6.42 6.46
CA GLY A 118 13.46 7.12 6.04
C GLY A 118 12.86 6.55 4.77
N ILE A 119 13.67 6.00 3.84
CA ILE A 119 13.14 5.42 2.61
C ILE A 119 13.51 3.97 2.50
N ARG A 120 12.52 3.16 2.13
CA ARG A 120 12.70 1.73 1.98
C ARG A 120 11.82 1.16 0.89
N HIS A 121 12.47 0.61 -0.12
CA HIS A 121 11.90 -0.35 -1.04
C HIS A 121 11.91 -1.74 -0.39
N ASP A 122 10.73 -2.26 -0.08
CA ASP A 122 10.52 -3.61 0.43
C ASP A 122 10.15 -4.52 -0.76
N THR A 123 10.93 -5.58 -0.96
CA THR A 123 10.66 -6.65 -1.94
C THR A 123 9.88 -7.79 -1.27
N PRO A 124 9.39 -8.80 -2.02
CA PRO A 124 8.78 -9.98 -1.42
C PRO A 124 9.65 -10.57 -0.31
N PHE A 125 9.01 -10.93 0.80
CA PHE A 125 9.67 -11.41 2.00
C PHE A 125 8.90 -12.57 2.62
N GLN A 126 9.59 -13.37 3.43
CA GLN A 126 8.97 -14.42 4.24
C GLN A 126 8.61 -13.86 5.61
N ASP A 127 7.37 -14.03 6.04
CA ASP A 127 6.89 -13.56 7.33
C ASP A 127 7.26 -14.51 8.49
N LYS A 128 6.84 -14.17 9.70
CA LYS A 128 7.16 -14.95 10.92
C LYS A 128 6.47 -16.33 10.95
N THR A 129 5.51 -16.57 10.07
CA THR A 129 4.78 -17.84 9.95
C THR A 129 5.36 -18.73 8.85
N ASN A 130 6.49 -18.33 8.25
CA ASN A 130 7.13 -18.97 7.11
C ASN A 130 6.32 -18.86 5.80
N VAL A 131 5.38 -17.91 5.72
CA VAL A 131 4.59 -17.64 4.51
C VAL A 131 5.26 -16.51 3.72
N PHE A 132 5.38 -16.68 2.41
CA PHE A 132 5.88 -15.66 1.51
C PHE A 132 4.79 -14.65 1.18
N VAL A 133 5.13 -13.37 1.37
CA VAL A 133 4.27 -12.25 1.00
C VAL A 133 4.71 -11.75 -0.37
N SER A 134 3.88 -12.00 -1.39
CA SER A 134 4.09 -11.46 -2.74
C SER A 134 3.66 -9.99 -2.77
N ARG A 135 4.53 -9.11 -2.26
CA ARG A 135 4.30 -7.68 -2.27
C ARG A 135 5.61 -6.94 -2.47
N GLU A 136 5.60 -6.03 -3.44
CA GLU A 136 6.58 -4.96 -3.54
C GLU A 136 5.97 -3.68 -2.94
N SER A 137 6.74 -2.91 -2.20
CA SER A 137 6.28 -1.62 -1.68
C SER A 137 7.40 -0.63 -1.49
N LEU A 138 7.08 0.65 -1.62
CA LEU A 138 7.99 1.76 -1.33
C LEU A 138 7.41 2.55 -0.16
N LYS A 139 8.21 2.76 0.88
CA LYS A 139 7.85 3.53 2.07
C LYS A 139 8.77 4.72 2.19
N PHE A 140 8.19 5.89 2.41
CA PHE A 140 8.91 7.15 2.58
C PHE A 140 8.04 8.14 3.37
N PRO A 141 8.61 8.92 4.31
CA PRO A 141 7.94 10.05 4.92
C PRO A 141 7.61 11.12 3.88
N SER A 142 6.43 11.72 4.02
CA SER A 142 5.96 12.78 3.14
C SER A 142 5.60 14.09 3.85
N TYR A 143 5.77 14.13 5.17
CA TYR A 143 5.48 15.32 5.96
C TYR A 143 6.45 15.45 7.15
N PRO A 144 7.06 16.64 7.37
CA PRO A 144 7.00 17.82 6.51
C PRO A 144 7.77 17.61 5.20
N LEU A 145 7.27 18.16 4.08
CA LEU A 145 7.75 17.82 2.74
C LEU A 145 9.23 18.22 2.54
N GLU A 146 9.60 19.39 3.05
CA GLU A 146 10.93 19.98 2.94
C GLU A 146 12.04 19.09 3.51
N ASP A 147 11.73 18.28 4.53
CA ASP A 147 12.70 17.41 5.18
C ASP A 147 12.95 16.13 4.39
N TYR A 148 12.02 15.72 3.52
CA TYR A 148 12.01 14.38 2.93
C TYR A 148 12.07 14.33 1.41
N VAL A 149 11.63 15.37 0.70
CA VAL A 149 11.55 15.37 -0.78
C VAL A 149 12.89 15.04 -1.46
N ASN A 150 14.01 15.40 -0.84
CA ASN A 150 15.35 15.11 -1.36
C ASN A 150 15.73 13.62 -1.26
N LEU A 151 15.11 12.90 -0.33
CA LEU A 151 15.32 11.48 -0.15
C LEU A 151 14.53 10.69 -1.20
N TRP A 152 13.33 11.16 -1.59
CA TRP A 152 12.42 10.44 -2.49
C TRP A 152 13.10 10.00 -3.80
N PRO A 153 12.64 8.92 -4.46
CA PRO A 153 13.13 8.55 -5.79
C PRO A 153 13.21 9.75 -6.74
N SER A 154 14.32 9.88 -7.47
CA SER A 154 14.48 10.89 -8.52
C SER A 154 14.01 10.38 -9.90
N ASN A 155 13.67 9.10 -9.99
CA ASN A 155 13.17 8.43 -11.18
C ASN A 155 11.91 7.64 -10.77
N PRO A 156 10.74 7.87 -11.40
CA PRO A 156 10.49 8.87 -12.46
C PRO A 156 10.62 10.31 -11.95
N ALA A 157 10.87 11.26 -12.85
CA ALA A 157 10.99 12.68 -12.48
C ALA A 157 9.69 13.24 -11.87
N SER A 158 8.55 12.65 -12.22
CA SER A 158 7.20 12.93 -11.69
C SER A 158 7.02 12.49 -10.23
N PHE A 159 8.00 11.80 -9.63
CA PHE A 159 7.92 11.34 -8.24
C PHE A 159 8.11 12.47 -7.22
N ARG A 160 8.81 13.54 -7.60
CA ARG A 160 9.11 14.69 -6.75
C ARG A 160 8.30 15.91 -7.14
#